data_AF-A0A0F9F8M7-F1
#
_entry.id   AF-A0A0F9F8M7-F1
#
_cell.length_a   1.000
_cell.length_b   1.000
_cell.length_c   1.000
_cell.angle_alpha   90.00
_cell.angle_beta   90.00
_cell.angle_gamma   90.00
#
_symmetry.space_group_name_H-M   'P 1'
#
loop_
_entity.id
_entity.type
_entity.pdbx_description
1 polymer ?
#
loop_
_entity_poly.entity_id
_entity_poly.type
_entity_poly.pdbx_seq_one_letter_code
_entity_poly.pdbx_strand_id
1 'polypeptide(L)'
;MSVFDKIGRLLTRTTTDSEFTTDGLPKTRVSDKPVQKVLEDIYTELRLHREFLGQRKQSVELVDNLGTSFGVERLGNVLKVFATNPGLEIARGKVPGVSFIHKFGRNPDVGTATDPEDIWDGGGIWVAPTTARIHQITSSNAEDGAGTQTGALTLEVLGLDPLLHLKQQELILNGQSNVATLSFAIIYRMKVLTAGSTGRNVGIITATADTDGTVTAQINATNNQTGMAIYQIPAGKTGYMTNFYGSLADSGGVGANVDLQLLVQSLGGVFQVKQFHGLVASGSAHFNHLFPILFPLEAKETIKMQAKTTSASNANVSAGFDIILIDE
;
A
#
# COMPACT_ATOMS: atom_id res chain seq x y z
N MET A 1 6.83 -40.73 19.67
CA MET A 1 6.39 -42.12 19.96
C MET A 1 4.87 -42.12 19.89
N SER A 2 4.26 -42.98 19.07
CA SER A 2 2.81 -42.93 18.87
C SER A 2 2.08 -43.45 20.12
N VAL A 3 0.83 -43.04 20.34
CA VAL A 3 0.00 -43.58 21.44
C VAL A 3 -0.14 -45.10 21.32
N PHE A 4 -0.19 -45.63 20.10
CA PHE A 4 -0.25 -47.06 19.84
C PHE A 4 1.00 -47.82 20.31
N ASP A 5 2.19 -47.22 20.19
CA ASP A 5 3.44 -47.82 20.70
C ASP A 5 3.48 -47.90 22.23
N LYS A 6 2.95 -46.86 22.90
CA LYS A 6 2.86 -46.83 24.37
C LYS A 6 1.83 -47.84 24.89
N ILE A 7 0.66 -47.89 24.27
CA ILE A 7 -0.40 -48.87 24.61
C ILE A 7 0.08 -50.29 24.34
N GLY A 8 0.77 -50.53 23.21
CA GLY A 8 1.35 -51.84 22.88
C GLY A 8 2.38 -52.32 23.92
N ARG A 9 3.20 -51.41 24.47
CA ARG A 9 4.14 -51.74 25.57
C ARG A 9 3.47 -51.99 26.91
N LEU A 10 2.36 -51.31 27.18
CA LEU A 10 1.55 -51.55 28.38
C LEU A 10 0.87 -52.93 28.32
N LEU A 11 0.43 -53.35 27.14
CA LEU A 11 -0.21 -54.65 26.90
C LEU A 11 0.77 -55.83 26.83
N THR A 12 2.02 -55.63 26.40
CA THR A 12 3.02 -56.71 26.27
C THR A 12 3.75 -57.05 27.57
N ARG A 13 3.58 -56.28 28.64
CA ARG A 13 4.14 -56.57 29.98
C ARG A 13 3.31 -57.58 30.79
N THR A 14 2.31 -58.24 30.20
CA THR A 14 1.37 -59.16 30.90
C THR A 14 1.45 -60.63 30.47
N THR A 15 2.52 -61.09 29.80
CA THR A 15 2.66 -62.52 29.43
C THR A 15 3.84 -63.19 30.15
N THR A 16 3.56 -64.35 30.75
CA THR A 16 4.38 -65.16 31.67
C THR A 16 5.47 -65.98 30.96
N ASP A 17 6.70 -65.95 31.47
CA ASP A 17 7.75 -66.92 31.13
C ASP A 17 7.67 -68.13 32.07
N SER A 18 7.74 -69.35 31.51
CA SER A 18 7.76 -70.60 32.27
C SER A 18 9.20 -71.07 32.51
N GLU A 19 9.61 -71.28 33.77
CA GLU A 19 10.85 -71.99 34.11
C GLU A 19 10.53 -73.24 34.96
N PHE A 20 11.27 -74.33 34.72
CA PHE A 20 11.14 -75.58 35.45
C PHE A 20 11.92 -75.53 36.77
N THR A 21 11.26 -75.82 37.89
CA THR A 21 11.95 -76.06 39.17
C THR A 21 12.33 -77.53 39.36
N THR A 22 13.33 -77.77 40.20
CA THR A 22 14.05 -79.05 40.40
C THR A 22 13.24 -80.20 41.00
N ASP A 23 11.95 -80.03 41.27
CA ASP A 23 11.01 -81.06 41.75
C ASP A 23 10.17 -81.71 40.63
N GLY A 24 10.40 -81.35 39.35
CA GLY A 24 9.78 -82.02 38.20
C GLY A 24 8.28 -81.78 38.03
N LEU A 25 7.69 -80.87 38.82
CA LEU A 25 6.29 -80.45 38.70
C LEU A 25 6.23 -78.99 38.24
N PRO A 26 5.52 -78.66 37.14
CA PRO A 26 5.41 -77.29 36.66
C PRO A 26 4.62 -76.44 37.65
N LYS A 27 5.23 -75.34 38.12
CA LYS A 27 4.58 -74.29 38.91
C LYS A 27 4.87 -72.94 38.26
N THR A 28 3.84 -72.13 37.99
CA THR A 28 3.98 -70.80 37.40
C THR A 28 3.69 -69.72 38.44
N ARG A 29 4.59 -68.74 38.61
CA ARG A 29 4.31 -67.51 39.37
C ARG A 29 3.67 -66.47 38.45
N VAL A 30 2.54 -65.91 38.86
CA VAL A 30 1.81 -64.85 38.16
C VAL A 30 2.33 -63.48 38.65
N SER A 31 2.64 -62.56 37.73
CA SER A 31 2.85 -61.15 38.05
C SER A 31 1.53 -60.37 37.86
N ASP A 32 0.75 -60.30 38.94
CA ASP A 32 -0.49 -59.53 39.01
C ASP A 32 -0.20 -58.01 38.94
N LYS A 33 -0.26 -57.43 37.75
CA LYS A 33 -0.92 -56.12 37.66
C LYS A 33 -2.40 -56.41 37.42
N PRO A 34 -3.29 -56.14 38.40
CA PRO A 34 -4.70 -56.37 38.20
C PRO A 34 -5.13 -55.63 36.95
N VAL A 35 -5.89 -56.30 36.07
CA VAL A 35 -6.40 -55.78 34.80
C VAL A 35 -6.98 -54.37 34.96
N GLN A 36 -7.54 -54.07 36.14
CA GLN A 36 -8.06 -52.77 36.52
C GLN A 36 -7.01 -51.63 36.49
N LYS A 37 -5.78 -51.88 36.94
CA LYS A 37 -4.69 -50.89 36.90
C LYS A 37 -4.20 -50.63 35.47
N VAL A 38 -4.18 -51.68 34.63
CA VAL A 38 -3.85 -51.54 33.21
C VAL A 38 -4.92 -50.72 32.49
N LEU A 39 -6.19 -50.94 32.80
CA LEU A 39 -7.31 -50.15 32.29
C LEU A 39 -7.20 -48.68 32.71
N GLU A 40 -6.90 -48.38 33.97
CA GLU A 40 -6.72 -47.01 34.47
C GLU A 40 -5.56 -46.28 33.76
N ASP A 41 -4.43 -46.96 33.56
CA ASP A 41 -3.27 -46.40 32.85
C ASP A 41 -3.64 -46.10 31.37
N ILE A 42 -4.39 -47.00 30.71
CA ILE A 42 -4.89 -46.79 29.34
C ILE A 42 -5.86 -45.61 29.28
N TYR A 43 -6.82 -45.52 30.20
CA TYR A 43 -7.77 -44.41 30.24
C TYR A 43 -7.08 -43.07 30.47
N THR A 44 -6.04 -43.04 31.31
CA THR A 44 -5.26 -41.83 31.58
C THR A 44 -4.48 -41.37 30.35
N GLU A 45 -3.79 -42.27 29.65
CA GLU A 45 -3.08 -41.93 28.42
C GLU A 45 -4.05 -41.51 27.28
N LEU A 46 -5.22 -42.16 27.17
CA LEU A 46 -6.25 -41.74 26.21
C LEU A 46 -6.84 -40.37 26.54
N ARG A 47 -7.03 -40.06 27.83
CA ARG A 47 -7.49 -38.74 28.28
C ARG A 47 -6.44 -37.66 28.00
N LEU A 48 -5.18 -37.90 28.36
CA LEU A 48 -4.07 -36.99 28.07
C LEU A 48 -3.90 -36.79 26.56
N HIS A 49 -4.09 -37.83 25.76
CA HIS A 49 -4.11 -37.70 24.30
C HIS A 49 -5.29 -36.85 23.82
N ARG A 50 -6.49 -37.03 24.39
CA ARG A 50 -7.67 -36.21 24.05
C ARG A 50 -7.49 -34.75 24.45
N GLU A 51 -6.90 -34.48 25.62
CA GLU A 51 -6.56 -33.12 26.07
C GLU A 51 -5.44 -32.51 25.20
N PHE A 52 -4.43 -33.30 24.81
CA PHE A 52 -3.39 -32.89 23.86
C PHE A 52 -3.96 -32.58 22.46
N LEU A 53 -4.92 -33.36 21.98
CA LEU A 53 -5.67 -33.07 20.74
C LEU A 53 -6.52 -31.81 20.88
N GLY A 54 -7.14 -31.57 22.05
CA GLY A 54 -7.89 -30.34 22.33
C GLY A 54 -7.02 -29.09 22.46
N GLN A 55 -5.74 -29.23 22.82
CA GLN A 55 -4.77 -28.11 22.92
C GLN A 55 -4.05 -27.78 21.60
N ARG A 56 -4.07 -28.69 20.62
CA ARG A 56 -3.78 -28.29 19.24
C ARG A 56 -4.96 -27.46 18.74
N LYS A 57 -4.91 -26.14 18.95
CA LYS A 57 -5.45 -25.19 17.98
C LYS A 57 -4.75 -25.51 16.66
N GLN A 58 -5.34 -26.44 15.90
CA GLN A 58 -5.07 -26.56 14.48
C GLN A 58 -5.63 -25.28 13.88
N SER A 59 -4.79 -24.27 13.68
CA SER A 59 -5.02 -23.37 12.58
C SER A 59 -4.92 -24.24 11.33
N VAL A 60 -6.07 -24.55 10.73
CA VAL A 60 -6.12 -25.17 9.40
C VAL A 60 -5.74 -24.06 8.43
N GLU A 61 -4.50 -24.09 7.96
CA GLU A 61 -4.05 -23.28 6.84
C GLU A 61 -4.42 -24.03 5.57
N LEU A 62 -5.40 -23.53 4.83
CA LEU A 62 -5.78 -24.10 3.55
C LEU A 62 -4.75 -23.63 2.52
N VAL A 63 -3.97 -24.54 1.97
CA VAL A 63 -3.01 -24.24 0.90
C VAL A 63 -3.49 -24.79 -0.44
N ASP A 64 -3.26 -24.08 -1.54
CA ASP A 64 -3.47 -24.64 -2.88
C ASP A 64 -2.40 -25.69 -3.24
N ASN A 65 -2.54 -26.27 -4.43
CA ASN A 65 -1.63 -27.26 -5.01
C ASN A 65 -0.19 -26.73 -5.20
N LEU A 66 0.03 -25.42 -5.01
CA LEU A 66 1.31 -24.73 -5.11
C LEU A 66 1.84 -24.27 -3.74
N GLY A 67 1.10 -24.50 -2.65
CA GLY A 67 1.50 -24.17 -1.28
C GLY A 67 1.04 -22.79 -0.79
N THR A 68 0.13 -22.10 -1.48
CA THR A 68 -0.34 -20.74 -1.12
C THR A 68 -1.50 -20.78 -0.14
N SER A 69 -1.38 -20.11 1.01
CA SER A 69 -2.37 -20.11 2.09
C SER A 69 -3.62 -19.23 1.84
N PHE A 70 -4.80 -19.69 2.26
CA PHE A 70 -6.08 -18.95 2.21
C PHE A 70 -6.79 -18.89 3.57
N GLY A 71 -7.51 -17.79 3.82
CA GLY A 71 -8.39 -17.61 4.96
C GLY A 71 -9.81 -18.15 4.72
N VAL A 72 -10.50 -18.51 5.81
CA VAL A 72 -11.90 -18.97 5.77
C VAL A 72 -12.76 -18.09 6.66
N GLU A 73 -13.85 -17.56 6.11
CA GLU A 73 -14.87 -16.84 6.88
C GLU A 73 -16.26 -17.46 6.66
N ARG A 74 -17.07 -17.49 7.73
CA ARG A 74 -18.44 -18.00 7.68
C ARG A 74 -19.41 -16.86 7.37
N LEU A 75 -20.03 -16.90 6.18
CA LEU A 75 -21.13 -16.02 5.80
C LEU A 75 -22.45 -16.80 5.88
N GLY A 76 -23.18 -16.60 6.97
CA GLY A 76 -24.41 -17.34 7.26
C GLY A 76 -24.16 -18.83 7.49
N ASN A 77 -24.78 -19.70 6.69
CA ASN A 77 -24.62 -21.17 6.76
C ASN A 77 -23.68 -21.73 5.68
N VAL A 78 -22.93 -20.89 4.98
CA VAL A 78 -21.99 -21.32 3.93
C VAL A 78 -20.57 -20.87 4.30
N LEU A 79 -19.63 -21.81 4.25
CA LEU A 79 -18.20 -21.54 4.33
C LEU A 79 -17.71 -21.08 2.95
N LYS A 80 -17.14 -19.87 2.85
CA LYS A 80 -16.52 -19.39 1.62
C LYS A 80 -15.01 -19.36 1.79
N VAL A 81 -14.29 -20.01 0.86
CA VAL A 81 -12.84 -19.91 0.70
C VAL A 81 -12.58 -18.75 -0.24
N PHE A 82 -11.90 -17.72 0.24
CA PHE A 82 -11.52 -16.62 -0.61
C PHE A 82 -10.04 -16.78 -0.98
N ALA A 83 -9.79 -17.15 -2.23
CA ALA A 83 -8.59 -16.68 -2.95
C ALA A 83 -8.78 -15.21 -3.30
N THR A 84 -9.06 -14.36 -2.32
CA THR A 84 -9.14 -12.92 -2.56
C THR A 84 -7.75 -12.37 -2.46
N ASN A 85 -7.26 -11.86 -3.58
CA ASN A 85 -6.08 -11.00 -3.64
C ASN A 85 -6.14 -10.01 -2.45
N PRO A 86 -5.16 -10.01 -1.52
CA PRO A 86 -5.17 -9.10 -0.37
C PRO A 86 -5.33 -7.63 -0.78
N GLY A 87 -4.75 -7.25 -1.92
CA GLY A 87 -4.94 -5.92 -2.51
C GLY A 87 -6.40 -5.64 -2.92
N LEU A 88 -7.16 -6.66 -3.36
CA LEU A 88 -8.59 -6.51 -3.66
C LEU A 88 -9.42 -6.26 -2.39
N GLU A 89 -9.14 -6.92 -1.28
CA GLU A 89 -9.90 -6.70 -0.05
C GLU A 89 -9.54 -5.35 0.61
N ILE A 90 -8.29 -4.91 0.50
CA ILE A 90 -7.88 -3.53 0.84
C ILE A 90 -8.63 -2.53 -0.05
N ALA A 91 -8.66 -2.76 -1.36
CA ALA A 91 -9.37 -1.89 -2.32
C ALA A 91 -10.87 -1.80 -2.05
N ARG A 92 -11.49 -2.86 -1.53
CA ARG A 92 -12.91 -2.91 -1.12
C ARG A 92 -13.18 -2.26 0.24
N GLY A 93 -12.15 -1.81 0.96
CA GLY A 93 -12.29 -1.27 2.31
C GLY A 93 -12.70 -2.32 3.35
N LYS A 94 -12.38 -3.59 3.11
CA LYS A 94 -12.76 -4.70 3.98
C LYS A 94 -11.70 -5.09 5.00
N VAL A 95 -10.50 -4.54 4.87
CA VAL A 95 -9.42 -4.73 5.84
C VAL A 95 -9.45 -3.54 6.81
N PRO A 96 -9.88 -3.74 8.07
CA PRO A 96 -9.99 -2.65 9.04
C PRO A 96 -8.61 -2.01 9.31
N GLY A 97 -8.60 -0.68 9.44
CA GLY A 97 -7.37 0.07 9.72
C GLY A 97 -6.37 0.12 8.57
N VAL A 98 -6.76 -0.34 7.37
CA VAL A 98 -5.88 -0.36 6.19
C VAL A 98 -6.55 0.39 5.05
N SER A 99 -5.81 1.34 4.48
CA SER A 99 -6.18 2.03 3.25
C SER A 99 -5.00 2.03 2.27
N PHE A 100 -5.15 2.71 1.14
CA PHE A 100 -4.11 2.76 0.12
C PHE A 100 -4.16 4.08 -0.63
N ILE A 101 -3.05 4.42 -1.28
CA ILE A 101 -2.96 5.55 -2.18
C ILE A 101 -2.12 5.18 -3.40
N HIS A 102 -2.62 5.58 -4.57
CA HIS A 102 -1.93 5.48 -5.85
C HIS A 102 -1.54 6.88 -6.31
N LYS A 103 -0.24 7.11 -6.48
CA LYS A 103 0.31 8.41 -6.84
C LYS A 103 1.03 8.30 -8.16
N PHE A 104 0.69 9.22 -9.05
CA PHE A 104 1.23 9.28 -10.40
C PHE A 104 1.34 10.74 -10.80
N GLY A 105 2.28 11.02 -11.69
CA GLY A 105 2.43 12.33 -12.32
C GLY A 105 3.13 12.21 -13.66
N ARG A 106 3.11 13.31 -14.40
CA ARG A 106 3.79 13.44 -15.68
C ARG A 106 4.33 14.85 -15.80
N ASN A 107 5.61 14.95 -16.14
CA ASN A 107 6.22 16.18 -16.61
C ASN A 107 6.61 15.95 -18.09
N PRO A 108 5.89 16.56 -19.04
CA PRO A 108 6.12 16.32 -20.47
C PRO A 108 7.32 17.08 -21.04
N ASP A 109 7.99 17.93 -20.26
CA ASP A 109 8.98 18.89 -20.75
C ASP A 109 10.19 19.00 -19.80
N VAL A 110 10.71 17.87 -19.33
CA VAL A 110 11.91 17.86 -18.48
C VAL A 110 13.12 18.27 -19.32
N GLY A 111 13.70 19.43 -19.00
CA GLY A 111 14.75 20.05 -19.79
C GLY A 111 16.14 19.98 -19.17
N THR A 112 17.18 19.95 -20.01
CA THR A 112 18.58 20.00 -19.55
C THR A 112 18.93 21.31 -18.82
N ALA A 113 18.23 22.41 -19.12
CA ALA A 113 18.44 23.71 -18.49
C ALA A 113 17.71 23.86 -17.14
N THR A 114 16.72 23.01 -16.89
CA THR A 114 15.83 23.02 -15.72
C THR A 114 16.01 21.77 -14.85
N ASP A 115 16.99 20.92 -15.18
CA ASP A 115 17.40 19.74 -14.43
C ASP A 115 17.91 20.11 -13.01
N PRO A 116 17.37 19.54 -11.93
CA PRO A 116 16.31 18.52 -11.88
C PRO A 116 14.89 19.08 -11.85
N GLU A 117 13.93 18.25 -12.26
CA GLU A 117 12.49 18.56 -12.20
C GLU A 117 11.69 17.46 -11.53
N ASP A 118 10.67 17.85 -10.76
CA ASP A 118 9.78 16.90 -10.13
C ASP A 118 8.70 16.40 -11.11
N ILE A 119 8.16 15.22 -10.83
CA ILE A 119 7.13 14.59 -11.68
C ILE A 119 5.74 15.02 -11.22
N TRP A 120 5.32 16.20 -11.68
CA TRP A 120 4.03 16.81 -11.40
C TRP A 120 3.59 17.81 -12.50
N ASP A 121 2.31 18.19 -12.52
CA ASP A 121 1.74 19.04 -13.58
C ASP A 121 2.39 20.42 -13.73
N GLY A 122 2.93 20.99 -12.65
CA GLY A 122 3.48 22.35 -12.64
C GLY A 122 4.88 22.47 -13.27
N GLY A 123 5.57 21.36 -13.52
CA GLY A 123 6.96 21.35 -13.96
C GLY A 123 7.94 21.89 -12.90
N GLY A 124 9.24 21.88 -13.20
CA GLY A 124 10.26 22.38 -12.27
C GLY A 124 10.28 21.65 -10.92
N ILE A 125 10.89 22.29 -9.92
CA ILE A 125 10.95 21.75 -8.55
C ILE A 125 9.70 22.12 -7.76
N TRP A 126 9.01 21.10 -7.26
CA TRP A 126 7.98 21.23 -6.26
C TRP A 126 8.61 21.45 -4.88
N VAL A 127 8.19 22.54 -4.24
CA VAL A 127 8.69 22.97 -2.93
C VAL A 127 7.76 22.50 -1.83
N ALA A 128 8.31 21.71 -0.90
CA ALA A 128 7.57 21.23 0.25
C ALA A 128 7.12 22.41 1.14
N PRO A 129 5.82 22.50 1.49
CA PRO A 129 5.33 23.50 2.43
C PRO A 129 5.99 23.34 3.80
N THR A 130 6.36 24.44 4.44
CA THR A 130 6.88 24.45 5.82
C THR A 130 5.78 24.69 6.86
N THR A 131 4.64 25.24 6.44
CA THR A 131 3.48 25.55 7.29
C THR A 131 2.18 25.40 6.50
N ALA A 132 1.07 25.23 7.22
CA ALA A 132 -0.26 25.15 6.62
C ALA A 132 -0.75 26.53 6.17
N ARG A 133 -1.32 26.59 4.97
CA ARG A 133 -1.65 27.84 4.28
C ARG A 133 -3.02 27.73 3.60
N ILE A 134 -3.69 28.87 3.48
CA ILE A 134 -4.80 29.04 2.53
C ILE A 134 -4.20 29.15 1.13
N HIS A 135 -4.92 28.63 0.16
CA HIS A 135 -4.56 28.72 -1.25
C HIS A 135 -5.68 29.39 -2.02
N GLN A 136 -5.34 30.22 -3.01
CA GLN A 136 -6.27 30.67 -4.02
C GLN A 136 -6.32 29.67 -5.16
N ILE A 137 -7.52 29.15 -5.40
CA ILE A 137 -7.82 28.35 -6.59
C ILE A 137 -8.25 29.29 -7.72
N THR A 138 -7.59 29.18 -8.87
CA THR A 138 -7.99 29.88 -10.12
C THR A 138 -7.82 29.00 -11.33
N SER A 139 -8.60 29.27 -12.38
CA SER A 139 -8.37 28.72 -13.72
C SER A 139 -7.80 29.78 -14.65
N SER A 140 -6.98 29.36 -15.62
CA SER A 140 -6.61 30.22 -16.76
C SER A 140 -7.77 30.49 -17.72
N ASN A 141 -8.91 29.80 -17.59
CA ASN A 141 -10.07 29.94 -18.46
C ASN A 141 -11.35 30.33 -17.68
N ALA A 142 -12.06 31.36 -18.14
CA ALA A 142 -13.29 31.84 -17.51
C ALA A 142 -14.44 30.81 -17.53
N GLU A 143 -14.39 29.85 -18.46
CA GLU A 143 -15.39 28.78 -18.59
C GLU A 143 -15.34 27.73 -17.50
N ASP A 144 -14.22 27.64 -16.75
CA ASP A 144 -14.12 26.80 -15.57
C ASP A 144 -14.74 27.52 -14.35
N GLY A 145 -16.06 27.74 -14.42
CA GLY A 145 -16.85 28.43 -13.41
C GLY A 145 -17.69 29.53 -14.03
N ALA A 146 -17.42 30.79 -13.67
CA ALA A 146 -18.29 31.96 -13.85
C ALA A 146 -18.71 32.33 -15.29
N GLY A 147 -18.06 31.78 -16.33
CA GLY A 147 -18.35 32.06 -17.73
C GLY A 147 -19.65 31.44 -18.25
N THR A 148 -19.64 30.90 -19.48
CA THR A 148 -20.78 30.12 -19.99
C THR A 148 -20.94 28.75 -19.30
N GLN A 149 -20.13 28.49 -18.26
CA GLN A 149 -20.17 27.28 -17.45
C GLN A 149 -19.98 26.03 -18.30
N THR A 150 -19.16 26.11 -19.35
CA THR A 150 -18.89 24.97 -20.24
C THR A 150 -17.78 24.07 -19.72
N GLY A 151 -16.88 24.60 -18.88
CA GLY A 151 -15.74 23.91 -18.28
C GLY A 151 -16.01 23.31 -16.90
N ALA A 152 -14.98 23.20 -16.07
CA ALA A 152 -15.08 22.69 -14.70
C ALA A 152 -15.90 23.63 -13.80
N LEU A 153 -16.80 23.09 -12.98
CA LEU A 153 -17.70 23.89 -12.13
C LEU A 153 -17.41 23.72 -10.64
N THR A 154 -17.09 22.50 -10.21
CA THR A 154 -16.75 22.21 -8.81
C THR A 154 -15.47 21.40 -8.70
N LEU A 155 -14.76 21.59 -7.61
CA LEU A 155 -13.45 21.01 -7.34
C LEU A 155 -13.40 20.39 -5.93
N GLU A 156 -12.94 19.15 -5.82
CA GLU A 156 -12.52 18.54 -4.56
C GLU A 156 -11.01 18.76 -4.37
N VAL A 157 -10.63 19.36 -3.24
CA VAL A 157 -9.25 19.50 -2.78
C VAL A 157 -9.01 18.48 -1.68
N LEU A 158 -8.04 17.59 -1.87
CA LEU A 158 -7.61 16.61 -0.89
C LEU A 158 -6.18 16.90 -0.45
N GLY A 159 -5.99 16.90 0.87
CA GLY A 159 -4.74 17.29 1.47
C GLY A 159 -4.63 16.86 2.92
N LEU A 160 -3.68 17.47 3.62
CA LEU A 160 -3.55 17.36 5.06
C LEU A 160 -3.90 18.69 5.73
N ASP A 161 -4.56 18.63 6.87
CA ASP A 161 -4.83 19.80 7.71
C ASP A 161 -3.56 20.29 8.45
N PRO A 162 -3.62 21.39 9.22
CA PRO A 162 -2.47 21.86 10.00
C PRO A 162 -1.93 20.87 11.05
N LEU A 163 -2.72 19.86 11.43
CA LEU A 163 -2.33 18.77 12.34
C LEU A 163 -1.85 17.51 11.58
N LEU A 164 -1.74 17.61 10.25
CA LEU A 164 -1.35 16.55 9.32
C LEU A 164 -2.35 15.39 9.21
N HIS A 165 -3.62 15.59 9.57
CA HIS A 165 -4.68 14.61 9.31
C HIS A 165 -5.26 14.78 7.90
N LEU A 166 -5.77 13.69 7.34
CA LEU A 166 -6.47 13.72 6.05
C LEU A 166 -7.64 14.70 6.09
N LYS A 167 -7.72 15.58 5.09
CA LYS A 167 -8.77 16.57 4.95
C LYS A 167 -9.18 16.72 3.50
N GLN A 168 -10.46 16.97 3.28
CA GLN A 168 -11.03 17.31 1.98
C GLN A 168 -11.89 18.56 2.06
N GLN A 169 -12.01 19.27 0.94
CA GLN A 169 -12.89 20.41 0.78
C GLN A 169 -13.44 20.44 -0.65
N GLU A 170 -14.74 20.66 -0.78
CA GLU A 170 -15.37 20.96 -2.07
C GLU A 170 -15.46 22.49 -2.26
N LEU A 171 -15.21 22.94 -3.48
CA LEU A 171 -15.21 24.35 -3.88
C LEU A 171 -16.04 24.52 -5.14
N ILE A 172 -16.72 25.66 -5.24
CA ILE A 172 -17.34 26.13 -6.48
C ILE A 172 -16.31 27.02 -7.18
N LEU A 173 -15.96 26.69 -8.42
CA LEU A 173 -14.98 27.45 -9.19
C LEU A 173 -15.57 28.75 -9.71
N ASN A 174 -14.72 29.76 -9.87
CA ASN A 174 -15.10 31.11 -10.30
C ASN A 174 -14.28 31.57 -11.53
N GLY A 175 -13.93 30.63 -12.42
CA GLY A 175 -13.11 30.90 -13.59
C GLY A 175 -11.75 31.46 -13.21
N GLN A 176 -11.44 32.64 -13.74
CA GLN A 176 -10.18 33.37 -13.49
C GLN A 176 -10.15 34.09 -12.14
N SER A 177 -11.27 34.13 -11.41
CA SER A 177 -11.32 34.76 -10.08
C SER A 177 -10.91 33.78 -8.99
N ASN A 178 -10.14 34.28 -8.02
CA ASN A 178 -9.66 33.53 -6.87
C ASN A 178 -10.80 32.95 -6.02
N VAL A 179 -10.69 31.67 -5.66
CA VAL A 179 -11.53 30.99 -4.68
C VAL A 179 -10.65 30.42 -3.56
N ALA A 180 -10.82 30.93 -2.35
CA ALA A 180 -9.98 30.56 -1.21
C ALA A 180 -10.31 29.14 -0.70
N THR A 181 -9.27 28.38 -0.38
CA THR A 181 -9.38 27.09 0.31
C THR A 181 -9.45 27.27 1.84
N LEU A 182 -9.76 26.20 2.56
CA LEU A 182 -9.38 26.06 3.96
C LEU A 182 -7.85 25.95 4.09
N SER A 183 -7.31 26.13 5.29
CA SER A 183 -5.89 25.88 5.50
C SER A 183 -5.53 24.39 5.31
N PHE A 184 -4.50 24.15 4.50
CA PHE A 184 -3.89 22.85 4.23
C PHE A 184 -2.36 22.92 4.45
N ALA A 185 -1.79 21.92 5.12
CA ALA A 185 -0.36 21.71 5.22
C ALA A 185 0.24 21.28 3.87
N ILE A 186 -0.44 20.36 3.19
CA ILE A 186 -0.09 19.90 1.84
C ILE A 186 -1.37 19.59 1.08
N ILE A 187 -1.42 19.94 -0.20
CA ILE A 187 -2.43 19.46 -1.14
C ILE A 187 -1.76 18.35 -1.95
N TYR A 188 -2.31 17.13 -1.92
CA TYR A 188 -1.75 16.00 -2.67
C TYR A 188 -2.66 15.53 -3.82
N ARG A 189 -3.88 16.08 -3.92
CA ARG A 189 -4.78 15.83 -5.04
C ARG A 189 -5.82 16.95 -5.15
N MET A 190 -6.09 17.39 -6.36
CA MET A 190 -7.33 18.10 -6.69
C MET A 190 -8.06 17.32 -7.78
N LYS A 191 -9.40 17.32 -7.75
CA LYS A 191 -10.25 16.63 -8.74
C LYS A 191 -11.44 17.53 -9.11
N VAL A 192 -11.72 17.62 -10.40
CA VAL A 192 -12.96 18.22 -10.89
C VAL A 192 -14.10 17.24 -10.60
N LEU A 193 -15.12 17.69 -9.87
CA LEU A 193 -16.28 16.86 -9.52
C LEU A 193 -17.43 17.02 -10.52
N THR A 194 -17.68 18.25 -10.95
CA THR A 194 -18.69 18.57 -11.96
C THR A 194 -18.13 19.50 -13.02
N ALA A 195 -18.63 19.36 -14.25
CA ALA A 195 -18.29 20.19 -15.39
C ALA A 195 -19.53 20.42 -16.25
N GLY A 196 -19.49 21.47 -17.06
CA GLY A 196 -20.50 21.78 -18.05
C GLY A 196 -20.45 20.89 -19.29
N SER A 197 -20.84 21.47 -20.43
CA SER A 197 -20.99 20.75 -21.69
C SER A 197 -19.70 20.09 -22.23
N THR A 198 -18.52 20.56 -21.83
CA THR A 198 -17.25 19.93 -22.23
C THR A 198 -16.93 18.67 -21.44
N GLY A 199 -17.57 18.46 -20.28
CA GLY A 199 -17.28 17.35 -19.37
C GLY A 199 -15.89 17.39 -18.73
N ARG A 200 -15.17 18.52 -18.82
CA ARG A 200 -13.80 18.65 -18.29
C ARG A 200 -13.39 20.09 -17.98
N ASN A 201 -12.26 20.27 -17.29
CA ASN A 201 -11.61 21.57 -17.21
C ASN A 201 -11.06 22.01 -18.59
N VAL A 202 -11.32 23.26 -18.95
CA VAL A 202 -10.86 23.87 -20.21
C VAL A 202 -9.49 24.50 -20.02
N GLY A 203 -9.31 25.22 -18.92
CA GLY A 203 -8.07 25.88 -18.53
C GLY A 203 -7.22 25.05 -17.58
N ILE A 204 -6.08 25.64 -17.20
CA ILE A 204 -5.20 25.11 -16.15
C ILE A 204 -5.73 25.64 -14.83
N ILE A 205 -6.03 24.74 -13.89
CA ILE A 205 -6.50 25.11 -12.54
C ILE A 205 -5.31 25.00 -11.58
N THR A 206 -4.98 26.06 -10.86
CA THR A 206 -3.83 26.11 -9.95
C THR A 206 -4.28 26.37 -8.51
N ALA A 207 -3.53 25.80 -7.55
CA ALA A 207 -3.60 26.15 -6.13
C ALA A 207 -2.35 26.92 -5.72
N THR A 208 -2.51 28.24 -5.59
CA THR A 208 -1.42 29.17 -5.27
C THR A 208 -1.51 29.55 -3.80
N ALA A 209 -0.44 29.33 -3.03
CA ALA A 209 -0.42 29.68 -1.62
C ALA A 209 -0.51 31.21 -1.41
N ASP A 210 -1.45 31.66 -0.59
CA ASP A 210 -1.72 33.08 -0.37
C ASP A 210 -0.53 33.85 0.22
N THR A 211 0.30 33.16 1.00
CA THR A 211 1.35 33.78 1.81
C THR A 211 2.62 34.09 1.02
N ASP A 212 2.92 33.31 -0.02
CA ASP A 212 4.20 33.37 -0.74
C ASP A 212 4.07 33.19 -2.25
N GLY A 213 2.86 32.98 -2.78
CA GLY A 213 2.62 32.83 -4.21
C GLY A 213 3.10 31.50 -4.81
N THR A 214 3.54 30.54 -4.00
CA THR A 214 4.00 29.24 -4.50
C THR A 214 2.83 28.42 -5.04
N VAL A 215 2.94 27.91 -6.27
CA VAL A 215 2.01 26.92 -6.81
C VAL A 215 2.30 25.57 -6.16
N THR A 216 1.31 25.00 -5.45
CA THR A 216 1.49 23.75 -4.69
C THR A 216 0.82 22.54 -5.35
N ALA A 217 -0.18 22.79 -6.20
CA ALA A 217 -0.86 21.79 -7.01
C ALA A 217 -1.44 22.44 -8.26
N GLN A 218 -1.56 21.67 -9.34
CA GLN A 218 -2.06 22.12 -10.63
C GLN A 218 -2.83 20.99 -11.33
N ILE A 219 -3.92 21.33 -12.02
CA ILE A 219 -4.60 20.46 -12.97
C ILE A 219 -4.35 21.07 -14.35
N ASN A 220 -3.61 20.36 -15.20
CA ASN A 220 -3.46 20.75 -16.59
C ASN A 220 -4.81 20.66 -17.33
N ALA A 221 -4.97 21.45 -18.39
CA ALA A 221 -6.18 21.46 -19.22
C ALA A 221 -6.57 20.02 -19.60
N THR A 222 -7.86 19.70 -19.56
CA THR A 222 -8.46 18.39 -19.90
C THR A 222 -8.21 17.22 -18.95
N ASN A 223 -7.34 17.36 -17.94
CA ASN A 223 -6.96 16.23 -17.07
C ASN A 223 -8.00 15.91 -15.97
N ASN A 224 -8.84 16.87 -15.58
CA ASN A 224 -9.81 16.78 -14.48
C ASN A 224 -9.24 16.39 -13.11
N GLN A 225 -7.92 16.21 -12.98
CA GLN A 225 -7.25 15.99 -11.71
C GLN A 225 -5.77 16.30 -11.81
N THR A 226 -5.13 16.47 -10.65
CA THR A 226 -3.68 16.62 -10.57
C THR A 226 -3.00 15.28 -10.88
N GLY A 227 -2.08 15.25 -11.83
CA GLY A 227 -1.01 14.28 -11.97
C GLY A 227 0.24 14.74 -11.22
N MET A 228 0.31 14.44 -9.93
CA MET A 228 1.49 14.68 -9.08
C MET A 228 1.93 13.40 -8.36
N ALA A 229 3.16 12.96 -8.61
CA ALA A 229 3.80 11.85 -7.91
C ALA A 229 4.41 12.34 -6.59
N ILE A 230 3.58 12.97 -5.75
CA ILE A 230 3.96 13.64 -4.50
C ILE A 230 2.92 13.34 -3.44
N TYR A 231 3.33 12.87 -2.27
CA TYR A 231 2.44 12.52 -1.16
C TYR A 231 3.14 12.68 0.18
N GLN A 232 2.39 13.00 1.23
CA GLN A 232 2.91 12.99 2.60
C GLN A 232 2.08 12.03 3.44
N ILE A 233 2.76 11.17 4.20
CA ILE A 233 2.09 10.22 5.10
C ILE A 233 1.34 11.02 6.17
N PRO A 234 0.03 10.82 6.36
CA PRO A 234 -0.74 11.52 7.39
C PRO A 234 -0.23 11.20 8.81
N ALA A 235 -0.49 12.10 9.76
CA ALA A 235 -0.31 11.78 11.18
C ALA A 235 -1.22 10.61 11.60
N GLY A 236 -0.70 9.74 12.49
CA GLY A 236 -1.41 8.55 12.98
C GLY A 236 -1.50 7.40 11.97
N LYS A 237 -0.63 7.41 10.95
CA LYS A 237 -0.52 6.33 9.96
C LYS A 237 0.94 6.03 9.65
N THR A 238 1.23 4.77 9.37
CA THR A 238 2.48 4.33 8.73
C THR A 238 2.19 3.92 7.29
N GLY A 239 3.05 4.34 6.37
CA GLY A 239 3.00 3.95 4.95
C GLY A 239 3.92 2.76 4.66
N TYR A 240 3.48 1.89 3.77
CA TYR A 240 4.26 0.78 3.23
C TYR A 240 4.23 0.86 1.71
N MET A 241 5.31 1.35 1.11
CA MET A 241 5.41 1.44 -0.34
C MET A 241 5.61 0.05 -0.94
N THR A 242 4.73 -0.32 -1.86
CA THR A 242 4.75 -1.62 -2.54
C THR A 242 5.62 -1.59 -3.79
N ASN A 243 5.63 -0.45 -4.48
CA ASN A 243 6.38 -0.25 -5.71
C ASN A 243 6.51 1.23 -6.05
N PHE A 244 7.48 1.52 -6.90
CA PHE A 244 7.56 2.75 -7.67
C PHE A 244 7.88 2.41 -9.11
N TYR A 245 7.47 3.28 -10.02
CA TYR A 245 7.59 3.04 -11.45
C TYR A 245 7.83 4.34 -12.19
N GLY A 246 8.27 4.20 -13.43
CA GLY A 246 8.47 5.34 -14.31
C GLY A 246 8.58 4.95 -15.76
N SER A 247 8.37 5.93 -16.62
CA SER A 247 8.50 5.80 -18.05
C SER A 247 9.08 7.07 -18.66
N LEU A 248 9.90 6.87 -19.68
CA LEU A 248 10.42 7.88 -20.56
C LEU A 248 9.78 7.67 -21.93
N ALA A 249 9.16 8.71 -22.47
CA ALA A 249 8.75 8.76 -23.86
C ALA A 249 9.59 9.82 -24.58
N ASP A 250 10.30 9.39 -25.62
CA ASP A 250 11.09 10.24 -26.48
C ASP A 250 10.63 10.05 -27.93
N SER A 251 9.95 11.06 -28.46
CA SER A 251 9.53 11.11 -29.86
C SER A 251 10.55 11.78 -30.78
N GLY A 252 11.68 12.26 -30.25
CA GLY A 252 12.68 13.06 -30.98
C GLY A 252 13.64 12.24 -31.85
N GLY A 253 13.64 10.91 -31.74
CA GLY A 253 14.45 9.99 -32.54
C GLY A 253 15.94 9.93 -32.14
N VAL A 254 16.46 10.97 -31.50
CA VAL A 254 17.79 11.00 -30.86
C VAL A 254 17.60 10.53 -29.42
N GLY A 255 17.96 9.27 -29.14
CA GLY A 255 17.61 8.63 -27.87
C GLY A 255 17.95 9.49 -26.63
N ALA A 256 16.96 9.69 -25.77
CA ALA A 256 17.08 10.42 -24.52
C ALA A 256 17.47 9.49 -23.36
N ASN A 257 18.17 10.05 -22.37
CA ASN A 257 18.37 9.42 -21.07
C ASN A 257 17.86 10.32 -19.94
N VAL A 258 17.31 9.70 -18.90
CA VAL A 258 16.85 10.35 -17.66
C VAL A 258 17.09 9.42 -16.49
N ASP A 259 17.60 9.96 -15.38
CA ASP A 259 17.61 9.28 -14.08
C ASP A 259 16.38 9.67 -13.28
N LEU A 260 15.55 8.69 -12.92
CA LEU A 260 14.46 8.88 -11.97
C LEU A 260 14.92 8.57 -10.55
N GLN A 261 14.51 9.42 -9.61
CA GLN A 261 14.80 9.29 -8.19
C GLN A 261 13.52 9.22 -7.38
N LEU A 262 13.49 8.28 -6.43
CA LEU A 262 12.54 8.29 -5.33
C LEU A 262 13.15 9.07 -4.16
N LEU A 263 12.50 10.16 -3.74
CA LEU A 263 12.97 11.03 -2.67
C LEU A 263 12.00 10.98 -1.50
N VAL A 264 12.54 10.91 -0.28
CA VAL A 264 11.77 10.96 0.97
C VAL A 264 12.39 11.99 1.91
N GLN A 265 11.53 12.81 2.52
CA GLN A 265 11.89 13.84 3.49
C GLN A 265 11.07 13.63 4.76
N SER A 266 11.74 13.41 5.90
CA SER A 266 11.09 13.48 7.21
C SER A 266 10.74 14.94 7.54
N LEU A 267 9.71 15.17 8.37
CA LEU A 267 9.20 16.50 8.65
C LEU A 267 10.30 17.48 9.13
N GLY A 268 10.49 18.59 8.41
CA GLY A 268 11.52 19.59 8.71
C GLY A 268 12.95 19.19 8.32
N GLY A 269 13.15 17.97 7.79
CA GLY A 269 14.43 17.49 7.28
C GLY A 269 14.69 17.90 5.84
N VAL A 270 15.59 17.18 5.17
CA VAL A 270 15.91 17.35 3.74
C VAL A 270 15.51 16.10 2.96
N PHE A 271 15.17 16.27 1.68
CA PHE A 271 14.91 15.12 0.81
C PHE A 271 16.16 14.26 0.66
N GLN A 272 16.02 12.96 0.94
CA GLN A 272 17.04 11.95 0.74
C GLN A 272 16.62 11.02 -0.39
N VAL A 273 17.55 10.71 -1.28
CA VAL A 273 17.31 9.71 -2.31
C VAL A 273 17.23 8.33 -1.66
N LYS A 274 16.17 7.59 -1.96
CA LYS A 274 15.96 6.21 -1.49
C LYS A 274 16.16 5.20 -2.60
N GLN A 275 15.93 5.57 -3.86
CA GLN A 275 16.15 4.73 -5.05
C GLN A 275 16.53 5.58 -6.26
N PHE A 276 17.24 4.95 -7.21
CA PHE A 276 17.57 5.49 -8.52
C PHE A 276 17.14 4.52 -9.61
N HIS A 277 16.73 5.03 -10.76
CA HIS A 277 16.50 4.23 -11.96
C HIS A 277 16.85 5.03 -13.22
N GLY A 278 17.84 4.57 -13.97
CA GLY A 278 18.18 5.15 -15.27
C GLY A 278 17.26 4.62 -16.36
N LEU A 279 16.73 5.51 -17.19
CA LEU A 279 15.97 5.18 -18.38
C LEU A 279 16.70 5.73 -19.60
N VAL A 280 16.80 4.91 -20.65
CA VAL A 280 17.30 5.32 -21.96
C VAL A 280 16.31 4.84 -23.01
N ALA A 281 15.86 5.74 -23.89
CA ALA A 281 14.87 5.40 -24.92
C ALA A 281 15.10 6.20 -26.20
N SER A 282 15.00 5.54 -27.35
CA SER A 282 14.69 6.16 -28.65
C SER A 282 13.30 5.66 -29.03
N GLY A 283 12.26 6.31 -28.49
CA GLY A 283 10.88 5.82 -28.48
C GLY A 283 10.29 5.78 -27.08
N SER A 284 10.20 4.61 -26.44
CA SER A 284 9.70 4.52 -25.06
C SER A 284 10.46 3.49 -24.24
N ALA A 285 10.70 3.82 -22.97
CA ALA A 285 11.20 2.90 -21.95
C ALA A 285 10.35 3.03 -20.69
N HIS A 286 10.20 1.93 -19.95
CA HIS A 286 9.50 1.91 -18.68
C HIS A 286 10.12 0.91 -17.73
N PHE A 287 9.88 1.10 -16.45
CA PHE A 287 10.21 0.13 -15.41
C PHE A 287 9.12 0.11 -14.34
N ASN A 288 9.07 -1.00 -13.61
CA ASN A 288 8.32 -1.11 -12.38
C ASN A 288 9.21 -1.82 -11.35
N HIS A 289 9.58 -1.12 -10.28
CA HIS A 289 10.35 -1.68 -9.19
C HIS A 289 9.40 -2.08 -8.06
N LEU A 290 9.22 -3.38 -7.88
CA LEU A 290 8.49 -3.95 -6.76
C LEU A 290 9.42 -4.08 -5.57
N PHE A 291 8.94 -3.73 -4.38
CA PHE A 291 9.61 -3.99 -3.11
C PHE A 291 9.19 -5.36 -2.56
N PRO A 292 10.03 -6.41 -2.62
CA PRO A 292 9.65 -7.74 -2.11
C PRO A 292 9.43 -7.72 -0.59
N ILE A 293 10.21 -6.89 0.10
CA ILE A 293 9.97 -6.46 1.48
C ILE A 293 9.51 -5.01 1.37
N LEU A 294 8.28 -4.73 1.78
CA LEU A 294 7.67 -3.40 1.66
C LEU A 294 8.56 -2.33 2.29
N PHE A 295 8.68 -1.19 1.60
CA PHE A 295 9.51 -0.09 2.07
C PHE A 295 8.71 0.77 3.07
N PRO A 296 9.06 0.78 4.37
CA PRO A 296 8.31 1.52 5.38
C PRO A 296 8.58 3.02 5.26
N LEU A 297 7.52 3.80 5.47
CA LEU A 297 7.50 5.26 5.48
C LEU A 297 6.81 5.70 6.76
N GLU A 298 7.51 6.47 7.57
CA GLU A 298 6.98 6.92 8.85
C GLU A 298 5.93 8.02 8.66
N ALA A 299 5.10 8.23 9.70
CA ALA A 299 4.16 9.34 9.72
C ALA A 299 4.86 10.67 9.40
N LYS A 300 4.19 11.52 8.62
CA LYS A 300 4.64 12.89 8.25
C LYS A 300 5.81 12.94 7.26
N GLU A 301 6.32 11.80 6.79
CA GLU A 301 7.30 11.79 5.70
C GLU A 301 6.66 12.20 4.37
N THR A 302 7.34 13.07 3.63
CA THR A 302 6.97 13.51 2.29
C THR A 302 7.76 12.74 1.25
N ILE A 303 7.07 12.20 0.27
CA ILE A 303 7.60 11.38 -0.82
C ILE A 303 7.37 12.11 -2.14
N LYS A 304 8.38 12.12 -3.01
CA LYS A 304 8.23 12.59 -4.40
C LYS A 304 9.09 11.81 -5.40
N MET A 305 8.66 11.81 -6.66
CA MET A 305 9.46 11.36 -7.80
C MET A 305 10.09 12.57 -8.50
N GLN A 306 11.38 12.45 -8.86
CA GLN A 306 12.15 13.49 -9.54
C GLN A 306 12.90 12.91 -10.73
N ALA A 307 12.90 13.63 -11.84
CA ALA A 307 13.78 13.39 -12.97
C ALA A 307 15.05 14.25 -12.84
N LYS A 308 16.19 13.63 -13.10
CA LYS A 308 17.51 14.24 -13.09
C LYS A 308 18.36 13.70 -14.24
N THR A 309 19.45 14.37 -14.57
CA THR A 309 20.46 13.91 -15.54
C THR A 309 19.82 13.68 -16.91
N THR A 310 18.97 14.61 -17.35
CA THR A 310 18.30 14.50 -18.65
C THR A 310 19.26 14.91 -19.77
N SER A 311 19.29 14.14 -20.87
CA SER A 311 20.01 14.53 -22.09
C SER A 311 19.13 15.22 -23.13
N ALA A 312 17.81 15.14 -22.99
CA ALA A 312 16.88 15.83 -23.86
C ALA A 312 16.42 17.15 -23.23
N SER A 313 16.12 18.12 -24.07
CA SER A 313 15.61 19.44 -23.65
C SER A 313 14.10 19.45 -23.35
N ASN A 314 13.40 18.36 -23.62
CA ASN A 314 11.95 18.21 -23.49
C ASN A 314 11.56 16.75 -23.23
N ALA A 315 12.28 16.08 -22.31
CA ALA A 315 12.02 14.70 -21.98
C ALA A 315 10.62 14.55 -21.36
N ASN A 316 9.79 13.70 -21.95
CA ASN A 316 8.46 13.43 -21.44
C ASN A 316 8.51 12.24 -20.48
N VAL A 317 8.42 12.56 -19.18
CA VAL A 317 8.63 11.62 -18.10
C VAL A 317 7.35 11.46 -17.30
N SER A 318 6.96 10.21 -17.05
CA SER A 318 5.88 9.87 -16.10
C SER A 318 6.43 8.97 -15.01
N ALA A 319 5.93 9.10 -13.80
CA ALA A 319 6.37 8.31 -12.66
C ALA A 319 5.27 8.22 -11.61
N GLY A 320 5.41 7.25 -10.71
CA GLY A 320 4.47 7.06 -9.62
C GLY A 320 4.93 6.02 -8.61
N PHE A 321 4.12 5.86 -7.58
CA PHE A 321 4.31 4.90 -6.50
C PHE A 321 2.97 4.55 -5.86
N ASP A 322 2.94 3.36 -5.27
CA ASP A 322 1.77 2.83 -4.59
C ASP A 322 2.13 2.54 -3.13
N ILE A 323 1.26 2.96 -2.22
CA ILE A 323 1.48 2.86 -0.77
C ILE A 323 0.22 2.29 -0.11
N ILE A 324 0.41 1.27 0.72
CA ILE A 324 -0.57 0.81 1.70
C ILE A 324 -0.39 1.65 2.96
N LEU A 325 -1.49 2.15 3.52
CA LEU A 325 -1.50 2.95 4.75
C LEU A 325 -2.13 2.13 5.86
N ILE A 326 -1.49 2.10 7.02
CA ILE A 326 -1.99 1.40 8.22
C ILE A 326 -2.18 2.42 9.33
N ASP A 327 -3.34 2.35 9.99
CA ASP A 327 -3.69 3.15 11.17
C ASP A 327 -2.88 2.71 12.39
N GLU A 328 -2.44 3.69 13.20
CA GLU A 328 -1.75 3.47 14.49
C GLU A 328 -2.68 3.63 15.70
#